data_AF-A0A6C0H279-F1
#
_entry.id   AF-A0A6C0H279-F1
#
_cell.length_a   1.000
_cell.length_b   1.000
_cell.length_c   1.000
_cell.angle_alpha   90.00
_cell.angle_beta   90.00
_cell.angle_gamma   90.00
#
_symmetry.space_group_name_H-M   'P 1'
#
loop_
_entity.id
_entity.type
_entity.pdbx_description
1 polymer ?
#
loop_
_entity_poly.entity_id
_entity_poly.type
_entity_poly.pdbx_seq_one_letter_code
_entity_poly.pdbx_strand_id
1 'polypeptide(L)'
;MTEYTYPVNIIHVEYATTTAYRELLRTIFNMNPENFPEESKDEEIDDESRDEFAYDEAAAAIAMDYVFQSTQDNPLFQKLYQLAANKMLSEDPSIGLSILFCYDYLDVFHKCLVDYFQSPSEFTDATPSYQNVLQRLT
;
A
#
# COMPACT_ATOMS: atom_id res chain seq x y z
N MET A 1 -14.47 -16.85 -4.47
CA MET A 1 -13.59 -15.69 -4.27
C MET A 1 -13.37 -15.57 -2.78
N THR A 2 -12.13 -15.70 -2.32
CA THR A 2 -11.78 -15.28 -0.96
C THR A 2 -11.95 -13.76 -0.90
N GLU A 3 -12.84 -13.27 -0.04
CA GLU A 3 -12.96 -11.84 0.22
C GLU A 3 -11.66 -11.37 0.89
N TYR A 4 -10.92 -10.50 0.22
CA TYR A 4 -9.73 -9.87 0.81
C TYR A 4 -10.17 -8.96 1.97
N THR A 5 -9.40 -9.01 3.06
CA THR A 5 -9.55 -8.09 4.20
C THR A 5 -8.20 -7.43 4.45
N TYR A 6 -8.19 -6.12 4.69
CA TYR A 6 -6.96 -5.41 4.99
C TYR A 6 -6.32 -5.91 6.30
N PRO A 7 -5.00 -6.24 6.33
CA PRO A 7 -4.37 -6.89 7.47
C PRO A 7 -4.06 -5.91 8.62
N VAL A 8 -5.07 -5.62 9.44
CA VAL A 8 -4.96 -4.71 10.59
C VAL A 8 -4.16 -5.26 11.78
N ASN A 9 -3.77 -6.54 11.74
CA ASN A 9 -2.94 -7.18 12.75
C ASN A 9 -1.44 -6.91 12.58
N ILE A 10 -1.02 -6.33 11.45
CA ILE A 10 0.36 -5.88 11.22
C ILE A 10 0.47 -4.44 11.76
N ILE A 11 0.82 -4.30 13.04
CA ILE A 11 0.73 -2.99 13.72
C ILE A 11 1.97 -2.12 13.49
N HIS A 12 3.14 -2.76 13.42
CA HIS A 12 4.42 -2.10 13.28
C HIS A 12 5.06 -2.51 11.97
N VAL A 13 5.42 -1.51 11.18
CA VAL A 13 5.99 -1.67 9.87
C VAL A 13 7.21 -0.78 9.79
N GLU A 14 8.37 -1.40 9.71
CA GLU A 14 9.65 -0.73 9.48
C GLU A 14 10.42 -1.55 8.45
N TYR A 15 10.99 -0.85 7.46
CA TYR A 15 11.87 -1.44 6.46
C TYR A 15 12.94 -0.43 6.11
N ALA A 16 14.15 -0.92 5.84
CA ALA A 16 15.31 -0.09 5.48
C ALA A 16 15.93 -0.49 4.14
N THR A 17 15.41 -1.54 3.51
CA THR A 17 15.89 -2.07 2.23
C THR A 17 14.71 -2.30 1.29
N THR A 18 14.98 -2.21 -0.02
CA THR A 18 13.99 -2.47 -1.06
C THR A 18 13.39 -3.88 -0.94
N THR A 19 14.21 -4.88 -0.58
CA THR A 19 13.77 -6.26 -0.35
C THR A 19 12.76 -6.34 0.79
N ALA A 20 13.07 -5.75 1.96
CA ALA A 20 12.17 -5.77 3.12
C ALA A 20 10.85 -5.04 2.82
N TYR A 21 10.90 -3.95 2.04
CA TYR A 21 9.71 -3.26 1.55
C TYR A 21 8.84 -4.17 0.65
N ARG A 22 9.44 -4.85 -0.33
CA ARG A 22 8.70 -5.72 -1.26
C ARG A 22 8.09 -6.93 -0.54
N GLU A 23 8.82 -7.54 0.40
CA GLU A 23 8.31 -8.64 1.24
C GLU A 23 7.08 -8.22 2.06
N LEU A 24 7.16 -7.03 2.68
CA LEU A 24 6.04 -6.45 3.40
C LEU A 24 4.87 -6.15 2.46
N LEU A 25 5.11 -5.54 1.30
CA LEU A 25 4.05 -5.22 0.34
C LEU A 25 3.32 -6.49 -0.11
N ARG A 26 4.06 -7.57 -0.43
CA ARG A 26 3.51 -8.89 -0.75
C ARG A 26 2.66 -9.43 0.40
N THR A 27 3.11 -9.26 1.63
CA THR A 27 2.39 -9.68 2.84
C THR A 27 1.09 -8.89 3.00
N ILE A 28 1.13 -7.56 2.87
CA ILE A 28 -0.05 -6.70 3.01
C ILE A 28 -1.08 -7.04 1.93
N PHE A 29 -0.64 -7.25 0.69
CA PHE A 29 -1.52 -7.54 -0.45
C PHE A 29 -1.93 -9.02 -0.54
N ASN A 30 -1.45 -9.86 0.39
CA ASN A 30 -1.70 -11.30 0.38
C ASN A 30 -1.36 -11.95 -0.98
N MET A 31 -0.22 -11.56 -1.55
CA MET A 31 0.28 -12.08 -2.83
C MET A 31 0.63 -13.56 -2.70
N ASN A 32 0.27 -14.35 -3.72
CA ASN A 32 0.56 -15.77 -3.74
C ASN A 32 1.79 -16.06 -4.63
N PRO A 33 2.88 -16.62 -4.09
CA PRO A 33 4.06 -16.96 -4.89
C PRO A 33 3.81 -17.93 -6.05
N GLU A 34 2.76 -18.74 -5.98
CA GLU A 34 2.36 -19.63 -7.08
C GLU A 34 1.86 -18.86 -8.32
N ASN A 35 1.45 -17.60 -8.14
CA ASN A 35 0.99 -16.73 -9.21
C ASN A 35 2.11 -15.85 -9.79
N PHE A 36 3.35 -15.95 -9.27
CA PHE A 36 4.44 -15.13 -9.78
C PHE A 36 4.86 -15.58 -11.20
N PRO A 37 5.24 -14.63 -12.08
CA PRO A 37 5.79 -14.90 -13.40
C PRO A 37 6.96 -15.89 -13.38
N GLU A 38 7.15 -16.67 -14.45
CA GLU A 38 8.25 -17.64 -14.53
C GLU A 38 9.63 -16.98 -14.48
N GLU A 39 9.73 -15.74 -14.93
CA GLU A 39 10.94 -14.91 -14.86
C GLU A 39 11.41 -14.72 -13.41
N SER A 40 10.52 -14.75 -12.42
CA SER A 40 10.91 -14.69 -11.01
C SER A 40 11.63 -15.95 -10.52
N LYS A 41 11.67 -17.01 -11.33
CA LYS A 41 12.27 -18.32 -11.03
C LYS A 41 13.52 -18.60 -11.88
N ASP A 42 13.85 -17.72 -12.82
CA ASP A 42 14.99 -17.89 -13.73
C ASP A 42 16.31 -17.53 -13.03
N GLU A 43 17.09 -18.54 -12.65
CA GLU A 43 18.38 -18.36 -11.96
C GLU A 43 19.44 -17.60 -12.80
N GLU A 44 19.25 -17.41 -14.11
CA GLU A 44 20.13 -16.59 -14.94
C GLU A 44 19.89 -15.08 -14.73
N ILE A 45 18.70 -14.71 -14.26
CA ILE A 45 18.36 -13.33 -13.88
C ILE A 45 18.95 -13.05 -12.49
N ASP A 46 19.52 -11.86 -12.31
CA ASP A 46 20.08 -11.46 -11.02
C ASP A 46 19.00 -11.38 -9.91
N ASP A 47 19.42 -11.52 -8.66
CA ASP A 47 18.51 -11.63 -7.52
C ASP A 47 17.56 -10.42 -7.37
N GLU A 48 18.01 -9.21 -7.71
CA GLU A 48 17.21 -7.99 -7.59
C GLU A 48 16.12 -7.96 -8.66
N SER A 49 16.47 -8.24 -9.90
CA SER A 49 15.52 -8.32 -11.01
C SER A 49 14.51 -9.45 -10.82
N ARG A 50 14.92 -10.64 -10.32
CA ARG A 50 13.97 -11.73 -10.01
C ARG A 50 12.98 -11.33 -8.92
N ASP A 51 13.45 -10.64 -7.89
CA ASP A 51 12.61 -10.11 -6.83
C ASP A 51 11.62 -9.06 -7.38
N GLU A 52 12.03 -8.22 -8.33
CA GLU A 52 11.10 -7.31 -9.03
C GLU A 52 10.01 -8.06 -9.80
N PHE A 53 10.34 -9.18 -10.43
CA PHE A 53 9.36 -10.02 -11.12
C PHE A 53 8.45 -10.80 -10.16
N ALA A 54 8.83 -11.02 -8.90
CA ALA A 54 8.03 -11.73 -7.91
C ALA A 54 6.82 -10.89 -7.44
N TYR A 55 5.82 -10.77 -8.31
CA TYR A 55 4.65 -9.92 -8.14
C TYR A 55 3.37 -10.63 -8.61
N ASP A 56 2.37 -10.70 -7.73
CA ASP A 56 1.04 -11.22 -8.04
C ASP A 56 0.11 -10.05 -8.37
N GLU A 57 -0.05 -9.75 -9.65
CA GLU A 57 -0.86 -8.62 -10.14
C GLU A 57 -2.33 -8.74 -9.73
N ALA A 58 -2.88 -9.95 -9.70
CA ALA A 58 -4.28 -10.18 -9.34
C ALA A 58 -4.52 -9.89 -7.86
N ALA A 59 -3.64 -10.36 -6.98
CA ALA A 59 -3.72 -10.05 -5.56
C ALA A 59 -3.53 -8.55 -5.29
N ALA A 60 -2.59 -7.90 -6.00
CA ALA A 60 -2.37 -6.46 -5.88
C ALA A 60 -3.60 -5.64 -6.28
N ALA A 61 -4.23 -5.98 -7.42
CA ALA A 61 -5.45 -5.33 -7.87
C ALA A 61 -6.58 -5.46 -6.84
N ILE A 62 -6.79 -6.67 -6.31
CA ILE A 62 -7.80 -6.93 -5.26
C ILE A 62 -7.55 -6.08 -4.00
N ALA A 63 -6.30 -6.01 -3.54
CA ALA A 63 -5.94 -5.25 -2.35
C ALA A 63 -6.13 -3.73 -2.55
N MET A 64 -5.68 -3.20 -3.69
CA MET A 64 -5.83 -1.80 -4.08
C MET A 64 -7.30 -1.42 -4.22
N ASP A 65 -8.09 -2.23 -4.92
CA ASP A 65 -9.53 -2.02 -5.10
C ASP A 65 -10.25 -2.01 -3.76
N TYR A 66 -9.95 -2.96 -2.87
CA TYR A 66 -10.53 -2.99 -1.53
C TYR A 66 -10.25 -1.71 -0.76
N VAL A 67 -9.00 -1.25 -0.74
CA VAL A 67 -8.61 -0.04 -0.02
C VAL A 67 -9.30 1.17 -0.62
N PHE A 68 -9.29 1.32 -1.94
CA PHE A 68 -9.94 2.43 -2.62
C PHE A 68 -11.44 2.45 -2.34
N GLN A 69 -12.14 1.34 -2.56
CA GLN A 69 -13.59 1.25 -2.34
C GLN A 69 -13.98 1.54 -0.90
N SER A 70 -13.15 1.10 0.06
CA SER A 70 -13.41 1.31 1.50
C SER A 70 -13.17 2.75 1.97
N THR A 71 -12.44 3.56 1.21
CA THR A 71 -11.96 4.87 1.65
C THR A 71 -12.34 6.02 0.71
N GLN A 72 -12.83 5.73 -0.49
CA GLN A 72 -13.11 6.72 -1.53
C GLN A 72 -14.12 7.80 -1.09
N ASP A 73 -15.08 7.46 -0.24
CA ASP A 73 -16.07 8.43 0.25
C ASP A 73 -15.59 9.19 1.51
N ASN A 74 -14.41 8.83 2.04
CA ASN A 74 -13.84 9.51 3.20
C ASN A 74 -13.02 10.74 2.74
N PRO A 75 -13.42 11.97 3.11
CA PRO A 75 -12.76 13.19 2.66
C PRO A 75 -11.30 13.31 3.11
N LEU A 76 -10.91 12.65 4.21
CA LEU A 76 -9.53 12.62 4.66
C LEU A 76 -8.65 11.83 3.71
N PHE A 77 -9.10 10.64 3.26
CA PHE A 77 -8.35 9.83 2.31
C PHE A 77 -8.33 10.46 0.91
N GLN A 78 -9.44 11.07 0.46
CA GLN A 78 -9.46 11.84 -0.79
C GLN A 78 -8.40 12.94 -0.80
N LYS A 79 -8.22 13.65 0.33
CA LYS A 79 -7.15 14.64 0.47
C LYS A 79 -5.76 14.00 0.36
N LEU A 80 -5.52 12.85 0.99
CA LEU A 80 -4.23 12.15 0.87
C LEU A 80 -3.95 11.71 -0.57
N TYR A 81 -4.95 11.14 -1.26
CA TYR A 81 -4.83 10.73 -2.65
C TYR A 81 -4.49 11.89 -3.56
N GLN A 82 -5.20 13.02 -3.43
CA GLN A 82 -4.89 14.21 -4.21
C GLN A 82 -3.48 14.73 -3.95
N LEU A 83 -3.07 14.83 -2.68
CA LEU A 83 -1.73 15.33 -2.33
C LEU A 83 -0.62 14.43 -2.87
N ALA A 84 -0.82 13.10 -2.80
CA ALA A 84 0.10 12.12 -3.35
C ALA A 84 0.15 12.21 -4.89
N ALA A 85 -1.00 12.21 -5.57
CA ALA A 85 -1.09 12.30 -7.03
C ALA A 85 -0.41 13.58 -7.58
N ASN A 86 -0.55 14.70 -6.87
CA ASN A 86 0.08 15.97 -7.24
C ASN A 86 1.61 15.89 -7.29
N LYS A 87 2.25 14.96 -6.56
CA LYS A 87 3.71 14.72 -6.64
C LYS A 87 4.14 14.22 -8.02
N MET A 88 3.22 13.61 -8.77
CA MET A 88 3.41 13.13 -10.14
C MET A 88 2.66 13.98 -11.17
N LEU A 89 2.32 15.23 -10.83
CA LEU A 89 1.56 16.16 -11.71
C LEU A 89 0.21 15.57 -12.17
N SER A 90 -0.43 14.78 -11.31
CA SER A 90 -1.71 14.13 -11.57
C SER A 90 -2.75 14.52 -10.53
N GLU A 91 -4.02 14.49 -10.91
CA GLU A 91 -5.17 14.63 -10.00
C GLU A 91 -5.94 13.31 -9.81
N ASP A 92 -5.47 12.22 -10.43
CA ASP A 92 -6.13 10.92 -10.35
C ASP A 92 -5.92 10.27 -8.97
N PRO A 93 -7.00 10.02 -8.20
CA PRO A 93 -6.90 9.38 -6.89
C PRO A 93 -6.28 7.98 -6.92
N SER A 94 -6.43 7.21 -8.00
CA SER A 94 -5.82 5.89 -8.16
C SER A 94 -4.29 5.98 -8.29
N ILE A 95 -3.79 7.04 -8.93
CA ILE A 95 -2.35 7.35 -8.95
C ILE A 95 -1.90 7.73 -7.53
N GLY A 96 -2.69 8.55 -6.83
CA GLY A 96 -2.43 8.92 -5.44
C GLY A 96 -2.32 7.71 -4.50
N LEU A 97 -3.26 6.77 -4.61
CA LEU A 97 -3.25 5.52 -3.84
C LEU A 97 -1.99 4.69 -4.13
N SER A 98 -1.62 4.57 -5.41
CA SER A 98 -0.41 3.84 -5.82
C SER A 98 0.85 4.43 -5.19
N ILE A 99 0.96 5.77 -5.18
CA ILE A 99 2.09 6.49 -4.56
C ILE A 99 2.14 6.25 -3.05
N LEU A 100 0.99 6.20 -2.37
CA LEU A 100 0.95 5.96 -0.93
C LEU A 100 1.38 4.54 -0.54
N PHE A 101 1.32 3.56 -1.45
CA PHE A 101 1.88 2.22 -1.27
C PHE A 101 3.34 2.09 -1.71
N CYS A 102 3.95 3.14 -2.27
CA CYS A 102 5.37 3.14 -2.61
C CYS A 102 6.28 3.14 -1.37
N TYR A 103 7.56 2.81 -1.59
CA TYR A 103 8.59 2.72 -0.56
C TYR A 103 8.62 3.90 0.41
N ASP A 104 8.45 5.13 -0.08
CA ASP A 104 8.59 6.34 0.74
C ASP A 104 7.43 6.58 1.73
N TYR A 105 6.29 5.91 1.53
CA TYR A 105 5.05 6.21 2.26
C TYR A 105 4.40 5.00 2.92
N LEU A 106 4.72 3.77 2.49
CA LEU A 106 4.03 2.57 2.96
C LEU A 106 4.06 2.43 4.49
N ASP A 107 5.16 2.75 5.16
CA ASP A 107 5.30 2.69 6.62
C ASP A 107 4.23 3.53 7.37
N VAL A 108 4.06 4.80 6.98
CA VAL A 108 3.07 5.69 7.60
C VAL A 108 1.67 5.47 7.06
N PHE A 109 1.53 5.16 5.78
CA PHE A 109 0.23 4.95 5.16
C PHE A 109 -0.42 3.66 5.64
N HIS A 110 0.36 2.58 5.79
CA HIS A 110 -0.15 1.34 6.36
C HIS A 110 -0.72 1.58 7.76
N LYS A 111 0.03 2.28 8.64
CA LYS A 111 -0.46 2.60 10.00
C LYS A 111 -1.75 3.43 9.98
N CYS A 112 -1.85 4.38 9.04
CA CYS A 112 -3.04 5.19 8.83
C CYS A 112 -4.26 4.33 8.46
N LEU A 113 -4.09 3.39 7.53
CA LEU A 113 -5.13 2.43 7.16
C LEU A 113 -5.50 1.51 8.33
N VAL A 114 -4.53 1.02 9.10
CA VAL A 114 -4.80 0.19 10.29
C VAL A 114 -5.69 0.93 11.29
N ASP A 115 -5.36 2.18 11.64
CA ASP A 115 -6.18 2.97 12.57
C ASP A 115 -7.59 3.21 12.03
N TYR A 116 -7.70 3.51 10.74
CA TYR A 116 -9.00 3.69 10.09
C TYR A 116 -9.85 2.41 10.12
N PHE A 117 -9.29 1.26 9.72
CA PHE A 117 -10.05 0.02 9.67
C PHE A 117 -10.37 -0.57 11.05
N GLN A 118 -9.57 -0.28 12.07
CA GLN A 118 -9.85 -0.70 13.45
C GLN A 118 -10.95 0.15 14.12
N SER A 119 -10.93 1.48 13.90
CA SER A 119 -11.89 2.41 14.53
C SER A 119 -12.36 3.52 13.55
N PRO A 120 -13.16 3.20 12.52
CA PRO A 120 -13.53 4.17 11.48
C PRO A 120 -14.25 5.43 12.02
N SER A 121 -15.08 5.27 13.06
CA SER A 121 -15.85 6.36 13.67
C SER A 121 -15.00 7.31 14.53
N GLU A 122 -13.82 6.88 14.95
CA GLU A 122 -12.88 7.67 15.76
C GLU A 122 -11.78 8.30 14.90
N PHE A 123 -11.70 7.90 13.63
CA PHE A 123 -10.71 8.40 12.69
C PHE A 123 -11.04 9.83 12.25
N THR A 124 -10.16 10.78 12.58
CA THR A 124 -10.33 12.20 12.33
C THR A 124 -9.07 12.81 11.75
N ASP A 125 -9.13 14.08 11.36
CA ASP A 125 -7.93 14.81 10.96
C ASP A 125 -6.95 14.99 12.12
N ALA A 126 -7.35 14.83 13.38
CA ALA A 126 -6.43 14.85 14.53
C ALA A 126 -5.75 13.50 14.79
N THR A 127 -6.12 12.42 14.09
CA THR A 127 -5.52 11.09 14.29
C THR A 127 -4.02 11.12 13.97
N PRO A 128 -3.12 10.68 14.89
CA PRO A 128 -1.68 10.80 14.70
C PRO A 128 -1.15 10.15 13.42
N SER A 129 -1.65 8.96 13.06
CA SER A 129 -1.22 8.27 11.85
C SER A 129 -1.61 9.02 10.57
N TYR A 130 -2.78 9.65 10.54
CA TYR A 130 -3.18 10.53 9.45
C TYR A 130 -2.27 11.76 9.34
N GLN A 131 -1.95 12.40 10.47
CA GLN A 131 -1.02 13.54 10.50
C GLN A 131 0.38 13.17 10.03
N ASN A 132 0.86 11.96 10.36
CA ASN A 132 2.16 11.48 9.91
C ASN A 132 2.22 11.32 8.37
N VAL A 133 1.15 10.83 7.75
CA VAL A 133 1.07 10.75 6.27
C VAL A 133 1.07 12.16 5.66
N LEU A 134 0.27 13.08 6.21
CA LEU A 134 0.24 14.46 5.73
C LEU A 134 1.61 15.13 5.82
N GLN A 135 2.29 14.98 6.96
CA GLN A 135 3.63 15.54 7.16
C GLN A 135 4.63 14.98 6.15
N ARG A 136 4.51 13.71 5.74
CA ARG A 136 5.41 13.11 4.75
C ARG A 136 5.13 13.60 3.33
N LEU A 137 3.88 13.94 3.03
CA LEU A 137 3.47 14.47 1.73
C LEU A 137 3.76 15.96 1.56
N THR A 138 4.04 16.71 2.63
CA THR A 138 4.32 18.16 2.59
C THR A 138 5.80 18.46 2.73
#